data_AF-A0AAP0MET4-F1
#
_entry.id   AF-A0AAP0MET4-F1
#
_cell.length_a   1.000
_cell.length_b   1.000
_cell.length_c   1.000
_cell.angle_alpha   90.00
_cell.angle_beta   90.00
_cell.angle_gamma   90.00
#
_symmetry.space_group_name_H-M   'P 1'
#
loop_
_entity.id
_entity.type
_entity.pdbx_description
1 polymer ?
#
loop_
_entity_poly.entity_id
_entity_poly.type
_entity_poly.pdbx_seq_one_letter_code
_entity_poly.pdbx_strand_id
1 'polypeptide(L)'
;MDSDLMDDIKTLEAEAGIFSSSKNREMVGLDDRMVKLLDLLIEGPPQLSVVVILDSIGLDKTAFAREAYNSSYAKHYFDCHTWIREPYPYEADQILDIIIKFLMPSSRLSEIEDKNYEMKKIILHEYLMTKQYLIVIDDVWSTDVLDVIREILPDNQNGSRVLITLTQIEMVTSFQFENGENIRLDFVPTGGRLRVTYQGWPFLILYHGSISLEENIEEVLDTPVGILWIAEGFILDNSEATAENYLEQLINGGFVEAKKRKAAGTINTCSIRSRCHPVLMSVPYMVEFISSPFMDPEVFVVLLFRNPPL
;
A
#
# COMPACT_ATOMS: atom_id res chain seq x y z
N MET A 1 -13.96 -10.55 27.93
CA MET A 1 -13.15 -10.60 26.70
C MET A 1 -13.93 -11.49 25.77
N ASP A 2 -14.66 -10.86 24.85
CA ASP A 2 -15.83 -11.43 24.18
C ASP A 2 -15.47 -12.62 23.29
N SER A 3 -16.16 -13.74 23.53
CA SER A 3 -16.04 -14.97 22.75
C SER A 3 -16.44 -14.78 21.28
N ASP A 4 -17.32 -13.81 21.02
CA ASP A 4 -17.86 -13.52 19.69
C ASP A 4 -16.76 -12.98 18.76
N LEU A 5 -15.84 -12.14 19.26
CA LEU A 5 -14.73 -11.60 18.46
C LEU A 5 -13.75 -12.71 18.02
N MET A 6 -13.54 -13.73 18.85
CA MET A 6 -12.66 -14.86 18.53
C MET A 6 -13.31 -15.84 17.55
N ASP A 7 -14.64 -15.94 17.55
CA ASP A 7 -15.37 -16.75 16.58
C ASP A 7 -15.53 -16.01 15.24
N ASP A 8 -15.62 -14.68 15.24
CA ASP A 8 -15.56 -13.86 14.02
C ASP A 8 -14.17 -13.95 13.35
N ILE A 9 -13.08 -13.91 14.12
CA ILE A 9 -11.71 -14.09 13.60
C ILE A 9 -11.53 -15.49 12.98
N LYS A 10 -12.04 -16.54 13.63
CA LYS A 10 -11.99 -17.91 13.08
C LYS A 10 -12.86 -18.08 11.84
N THR A 11 -13.97 -17.35 11.75
CA THR A 11 -14.86 -17.36 10.60
C THR A 11 -14.19 -16.67 9.40
N LEU A 12 -13.49 -15.56 9.63
CA LEU A 12 -12.64 -14.90 8.62
C LEU A 12 -11.46 -15.78 8.18
N GLU A 13 -10.85 -16.55 9.09
CA GLU A 13 -9.81 -17.54 8.75
C GLU A 13 -10.37 -18.73 7.94
N ALA A 14 -11.62 -19.12 8.17
CA ALA A 14 -12.29 -20.20 7.44
C ALA A 14 -12.74 -19.78 6.03
N GLU A 15 -13.23 -18.55 5.85
CA GLU A 15 -13.63 -18.01 4.54
C GLU A 15 -12.42 -17.74 3.63
N ALA A 16 -11.28 -17.34 4.20
CA ALA A 16 -10.00 -17.28 3.49
C ALA A 16 -9.47 -18.66 3.03
N GLY A 17 -10.01 -19.75 3.60
CA GLY A 17 -9.59 -21.13 3.32
C GLY A 17 -10.31 -21.83 2.16
N ILE A 18 -11.32 -21.23 1.52
CA ILE A 18 -12.19 -21.95 0.57
C ILE A 18 -11.78 -21.81 -0.92
N PHE A 19 -10.81 -20.98 -1.29
CA PHE A 19 -10.22 -21.06 -2.65
C PHE A 19 -9.00 -21.99 -2.72
N SER A 20 -9.14 -23.22 -2.20
CA SER A 20 -8.22 -24.31 -2.51
C SER A 20 -8.73 -25.11 -3.71
N SER A 21 -8.40 -24.64 -4.92
CA SER A 21 -8.30 -25.58 -6.05
C SER A 21 -6.86 -26.12 -6.05
N SER A 22 -6.75 -27.36 -5.61
CA SER A 22 -5.54 -28.16 -5.55
C SER A 22 -4.88 -28.27 -6.93
N LYS A 23 -3.65 -27.73 -7.03
CA LYS A 23 -2.61 -28.27 -7.90
C LYS A 23 -1.26 -28.13 -7.22
N ASN A 24 -0.77 -29.25 -6.69
CA ASN A 24 0.66 -29.48 -6.51
C ASN A 24 1.37 -29.07 -7.81
N ARG A 25 2.14 -27.99 -7.71
CA ARG A 25 3.06 -27.52 -8.75
C ARG A 25 4.34 -27.07 -8.06
N GLU A 26 5.00 -28.02 -7.39
CA GLU A 26 6.45 -27.94 -7.27
C GLU A 26 7.02 -28.00 -8.69
N MET A 27 7.85 -27.00 -9.01
CA MET A 27 8.55 -26.79 -10.28
C MET A 27 7.73 -26.13 -11.41
N VAL A 28 7.12 -24.99 -11.10
CA VAL A 28 6.90 -23.91 -12.08
C VAL A 28 8.09 -22.96 -11.95
N GLY A 29 8.83 -22.69 -13.03
CA GLY A 29 9.89 -21.68 -13.00
C GLY A 29 9.29 -20.36 -12.50
N LEU A 30 9.93 -19.74 -11.50
CA LEU A 30 9.46 -18.43 -11.01
C LEU A 30 9.40 -17.46 -12.18
N ASP A 31 8.38 -16.61 -12.19
CA ASP A 31 8.35 -15.43 -13.05
C ASP A 31 9.63 -14.61 -12.79
N ASP A 32 10.35 -14.22 -13.85
CA ASP A 32 11.56 -13.40 -13.77
C ASP A 32 11.34 -12.12 -12.94
N ARG A 33 10.10 -11.59 -12.92
CA ARG A 33 9.71 -10.46 -12.07
C ARG A 33 9.77 -10.82 -10.59
N MET A 34 9.27 -11.99 -10.22
CA MET A 34 9.29 -12.47 -8.84
C MET A 34 10.72 -12.76 -8.37
N VAL A 35 11.54 -13.36 -9.24
CA VAL A 35 12.98 -13.56 -8.96
C VAL A 35 13.64 -12.22 -8.65
N LYS A 36 13.37 -11.18 -9.45
CA LYS A 36 13.95 -9.85 -9.23
C LYS A 36 13.56 -9.25 -7.88
N LEU A 37 12.32 -9.45 -7.43
CA LEU A 37 11.84 -8.98 -6.13
C LEU A 37 12.51 -9.76 -4.99
N LEU A 38 12.56 -11.09 -5.08
CA LEU A 38 13.21 -11.93 -4.08
C LEU A 38 14.70 -11.62 -3.94
N ASP A 39 15.41 -11.38 -5.04
CA ASP A 39 16.81 -10.92 -5.01
C ASP A 39 16.98 -9.62 -4.21
N LEU A 40 16.06 -8.65 -4.38
CA LEU A 40 16.14 -7.38 -3.65
C LEU A 40 15.89 -7.58 -2.15
N LEU A 41 14.97 -8.48 -1.81
CA LEU A 41 14.64 -8.80 -0.43
C LEU A 41 15.76 -9.59 0.25
N ILE A 42 16.31 -10.60 -0.42
CA ILE A 42 17.24 -11.59 0.16
C ILE A 42 18.69 -11.16 -0.04
N GLU A 43 19.10 -10.91 -1.28
CA GLU A 43 20.48 -10.61 -1.67
C GLU A 43 20.81 -9.10 -1.66
N GLY A 44 19.89 -8.26 -1.15
CA GLY A 44 20.10 -6.82 -1.02
C GLY A 44 21.22 -6.44 -0.02
N PRO A 45 21.48 -5.13 0.19
CA PRO A 45 22.54 -4.68 1.08
C PRO A 45 22.31 -5.10 2.56
N PRO A 46 23.36 -5.21 3.38
CA PRO A 46 23.20 -5.64 4.77
C PRO A 46 22.43 -4.64 5.63
N GLN A 47 22.58 -3.34 5.38
CA GLN A 47 21.82 -2.29 6.06
C GLN A 47 20.30 -2.44 5.84
N LEU A 48 19.51 -1.99 6.81
CA LEU A 48 18.06 -1.90 6.70
C LEU A 48 17.70 -1.00 5.51
N SER A 49 17.03 -1.57 4.51
CA SER A 49 16.59 -0.87 3.31
C SER A 49 15.14 -1.17 2.98
N VAL A 50 14.50 -0.21 2.31
CA VAL A 50 13.13 -0.34 1.84
C VAL A 50 13.11 -0.78 0.40
N VAL A 51 12.33 -1.81 0.07
CA VAL A 51 12.01 -2.19 -1.31
C VAL A 51 10.63 -1.65 -1.63
N VAL A 52 10.50 -0.90 -2.72
CA VAL A 52 9.24 -0.32 -3.15
C VAL A 52 8.78 -0.99 -4.44
N ILE A 53 7.54 -1.44 -4.48
CA ILE A 53 6.89 -1.91 -5.71
C ILE A 53 6.08 -0.77 -6.31
N LEU A 54 6.41 -0.42 -7.56
CA LEU A 54 5.67 0.52 -8.39
C LEU A 54 5.21 -0.16 -9.67
N ASP A 55 4.13 0.33 -10.23
CA ASP A 55 3.57 -0.22 -11.46
C ASP A 55 2.88 0.82 -12.35
N SER A 56 2.92 0.61 -13.66
CA SER A 56 2.12 1.33 -14.67
C SER A 56 1.36 0.42 -15.64
N ILE A 57 1.41 -0.90 -15.46
CA ILE A 57 0.80 -1.86 -16.39
C ILE A 57 -0.40 -2.63 -15.79
N GLY A 58 -0.93 -2.18 -14.66
CA GLY A 58 -2.03 -2.83 -13.96
C GLY A 58 -1.61 -4.07 -13.17
N LEU A 59 -0.37 -4.13 -12.69
CA LEU A 59 0.07 -5.15 -11.74
C LEU A 59 -0.72 -5.00 -10.44
N ASP A 60 -1.33 -6.10 -10.01
CA ASP A 60 -1.82 -6.23 -8.64
C ASP A 60 -0.61 -6.31 -7.69
N LYS A 61 -0.11 -5.13 -7.28
CA LYS A 61 1.05 -4.97 -6.42
C LYS A 61 0.86 -5.70 -5.09
N THR A 62 -0.36 -5.69 -4.55
CA THR A 62 -0.72 -6.39 -3.32
C THR A 62 -0.60 -7.90 -3.47
N ALA A 63 -1.16 -8.49 -4.53
CA ALA A 63 -1.00 -9.91 -4.80
C ALA A 63 0.47 -10.29 -5.08
N PHE A 64 1.19 -9.44 -5.83
CA PHE A 64 2.59 -9.66 -6.15
C PHE A 64 3.49 -9.64 -4.91
N ALA A 65 3.32 -8.64 -4.03
CA ALA A 65 3.99 -8.63 -2.72
C ALA A 65 3.59 -9.85 -1.87
N ARG A 66 2.32 -10.28 -1.91
CA ARG A 66 1.81 -11.41 -1.13
C ARG A 66 2.43 -12.72 -1.55
N GLU A 67 2.67 -12.89 -2.84
CA GLU A 67 3.39 -14.05 -3.38
C GLU A 67 4.83 -14.08 -2.87
N ALA A 68 5.55 -12.95 -2.90
CA ALA A 68 6.91 -12.85 -2.37
C ALA A 68 6.96 -13.15 -0.86
N TYR A 69 6.08 -12.53 -0.08
CA TYR A 69 5.96 -12.72 1.38
C TYR A 69 5.67 -14.18 1.76
N ASN A 70 4.81 -14.86 0.99
CA ASN A 70 4.45 -16.26 1.28
C ASN A 70 5.41 -17.29 0.70
N SER A 71 6.38 -16.86 -0.12
CA SER A 71 7.36 -17.75 -0.75
C SER A 71 8.17 -18.53 0.28
N SER A 72 8.57 -19.75 -0.07
CA SER A 72 9.48 -20.52 0.77
C SER A 72 10.81 -19.78 0.97
N TYR A 73 11.29 -19.05 -0.04
CA TYR A 73 12.54 -18.29 0.05
C TYR A 73 12.48 -17.23 1.16
N ALA A 74 11.44 -16.39 1.17
CA ALA A 74 11.27 -15.37 2.22
C ALA A 74 11.11 -16.01 3.61
N LYS A 75 10.29 -17.06 3.73
CA LYS A 75 10.04 -17.75 5.01
C LYS A 75 11.26 -18.44 5.61
N HIS A 76 12.24 -18.83 4.80
CA HIS A 76 13.50 -19.42 5.30
C HIS A 76 14.55 -18.37 5.61
N TYR A 77 14.50 -17.21 4.94
CA TYR A 77 15.50 -16.16 5.10
C TYR A 77 15.21 -15.24 6.30
N PHE A 78 13.94 -14.86 6.52
CA PHE A 78 13.57 -13.97 7.61
C PHE A 78 13.11 -14.76 8.85
N ASP A 79 13.65 -14.43 10.03
CA ASP A 79 13.30 -15.03 11.31
C ASP A 79 11.88 -14.69 11.76
N CYS A 80 11.42 -13.50 11.42
CA CYS A 80 10.07 -13.02 11.70
C CYS A 80 9.61 -12.06 10.60
N HIS A 81 8.31 -12.03 10.36
CA HIS A 81 7.74 -11.20 9.33
C HIS A 81 6.31 -10.79 9.67
N THR A 82 5.92 -9.61 9.24
CA THR A 82 4.54 -9.12 9.37
C THR A 82 4.10 -8.46 8.08
N TRP A 83 2.79 -8.51 7.85
CA TRP A 83 2.12 -7.80 6.77
C TRP A 83 1.15 -6.81 7.39
N ILE A 84 1.36 -5.55 7.10
CA ILE A 84 0.52 -4.44 7.51
C ILE A 84 -0.08 -3.89 6.23
N ARG A 85 -1.39 -3.89 6.11
CA ARG A 85 -2.01 -3.00 5.13
C ARG A 85 -1.97 -1.61 5.72
N GLU A 86 -1.36 -0.64 5.03
CA GLU A 86 -1.22 0.73 5.51
C GLU A 86 -2.57 1.16 6.05
N PRO A 87 -2.66 1.37 7.36
CA PRO A 87 -3.93 1.66 7.96
C PRO A 87 -4.09 3.17 7.97
N TYR A 88 -4.98 3.66 7.11
CA TYR A 88 -5.35 5.06 7.17
C TYR A 88 -6.47 5.26 8.19
N PRO A 89 -6.30 6.16 9.18
CA PRO A 89 -5.08 6.75 9.72
C PRO A 89 -4.74 6.16 11.08
N TYR A 90 -3.54 5.59 11.19
CA TYR A 90 -2.96 5.21 12.46
C TYR A 90 -1.84 6.17 12.85
N GLU A 91 -1.97 6.73 14.05
CA GLU A 91 -0.90 7.42 14.75
C GLU A 91 0.30 6.47 14.95
N ALA A 92 1.50 7.03 15.14
CA ALA A 92 2.74 6.25 15.28
C ALA A 92 2.63 5.09 16.31
N ASP A 93 1.93 5.32 17.42
CA ASP A 93 1.71 4.30 18.47
C ASP A 93 0.91 3.09 17.97
N GLN A 94 -0.07 3.29 17.10
CA GLN A 94 -0.88 2.21 16.53
C GLN A 94 -0.09 1.36 15.54
N ILE A 95 0.77 1.99 14.71
CA ILE A 95 1.70 1.27 13.82
C ILE A 95 2.66 0.42 14.65
N LEU A 96 3.22 1.01 15.71
CA LEU A 96 4.11 0.32 16.63
C LEU A 96 3.43 -0.90 17.29
N ASP A 97 2.19 -0.73 17.76
CA ASP A 97 1.42 -1.81 18.38
C ASP A 97 1.13 -2.96 17.42
N ILE A 98 0.79 -2.66 16.16
CA ILE A 98 0.60 -3.68 15.12
C ILE A 98 1.90 -4.44 14.88
N ILE A 99 3.02 -3.74 14.71
CA ILE A 99 4.32 -4.37 14.50
C ILE A 99 4.69 -5.29 15.67
N ILE A 100 4.53 -4.80 16.90
CA ILE A 100 4.79 -5.57 18.12
C ILE A 100 3.91 -6.83 18.15
N LYS A 101 2.59 -6.66 17.95
CA LYS A 101 1.61 -7.74 18.01
C LYS A 101 1.91 -8.87 17.04
N PHE A 102 2.39 -8.55 15.83
CA PHE A 102 2.60 -9.54 14.77
C PHE A 102 4.04 -10.07 14.67
N LEU A 103 5.05 -9.30 15.10
CA LEU A 103 6.45 -9.78 15.10
C LEU A 103 6.86 -10.49 16.38
N MET A 104 6.28 -10.11 17.53
CA MET A 104 6.69 -10.64 18.83
C MET A 104 5.81 -11.81 19.28
N PRO A 105 6.37 -12.80 20.02
CA PRO A 105 5.58 -13.88 20.59
C PRO A 105 4.53 -13.34 21.56
N SER A 106 3.33 -13.93 21.56
CA SER A 106 2.21 -13.50 22.43
C SER A 106 2.57 -13.48 23.92
N SER A 107 3.51 -14.31 24.36
CA SER A 107 4.01 -14.35 25.74
C SER A 107 4.72 -13.07 26.19
N ARG A 108 5.13 -12.20 25.26
CA ARG A 108 5.78 -10.91 25.55
C ARG A 108 4.78 -9.75 25.57
N LEU A 109 3.60 -9.90 24.98
CA LEU A 109 2.67 -8.79 24.75
C LEU A 109 2.07 -8.23 26.05
N SER A 110 1.80 -9.09 27.04
CA SER A 110 1.29 -8.65 28.34
C SER A 110 2.25 -7.76 29.12
N GLU A 111 3.56 -7.83 28.83
CA GLU A 111 4.56 -6.96 29.44
C GLU A 111 4.66 -5.59 28.74
N ILE A 112 3.97 -5.42 27.60
CA ILE A 112 4.12 -4.30 26.68
C ILE A 112 2.85 -3.44 26.59
N GLU A 113 1.67 -4.03 26.78
CA GLU A 113 0.37 -3.37 26.59
C GLU A 113 0.21 -2.07 27.39
N ASP A 114 0.67 -2.03 28.65
CA ASP A 114 0.57 -0.85 29.52
C ASP A 114 1.74 0.15 29.38
N LYS A 115 2.69 -0.09 28.47
CA LYS A 115 3.89 0.75 28.32
C LYS A 115 3.64 1.93 27.40
N ASN A 116 4.39 3.01 27.62
CA ASN A 116 4.36 4.15 26.70
C ASN A 116 5.14 3.85 25.41
N TYR A 117 4.92 4.68 24.39
CA TYR A 117 5.54 4.57 23.06
C TYR A 117 7.05 4.33 23.09
N GLU A 118 7.82 5.12 23.84
CA GLU A 118 9.28 4.97 23.91
C GLU A 118 9.70 3.63 24.52
N MET A 119 9.00 3.17 25.56
CA MET A 119 9.32 1.90 26.19
C MET A 119 8.92 0.72 25.30
N LYS A 120 7.79 0.81 24.60
CA LYS A 120 7.38 -0.16 23.57
C LYS A 120 8.44 -0.26 22.47
N LYS A 121 8.93 0.89 21.98
CA LYS A 121 9.99 0.99 20.96
C LYS A 121 11.30 0.35 21.43
N ILE A 122 11.76 0.64 22.65
CA ILE A 122 12.98 0.02 23.20
C ILE A 122 12.84 -1.51 23.25
N ILE A 123 11.69 -2.03 23.67
CA ILE A 123 11.46 -3.48 23.76
C ILE A 123 11.41 -4.13 22.38
N LEU A 124 10.76 -3.48 21.41
CA LEU A 124 10.77 -3.92 20.03
C LEU A 124 12.21 -3.97 19.49
N HIS A 125 12.99 -2.90 19.71
CA HIS A 125 14.38 -2.84 19.31
C HIS A 125 15.19 -4.01 19.90
N GLU A 126 15.12 -4.23 21.21
CA GLU A 126 15.79 -5.34 21.90
C GLU A 126 15.44 -6.70 21.31
N TYR A 127 14.16 -6.93 20.99
CA TYR A 127 13.71 -8.16 20.35
C TYR A 127 14.30 -8.32 18.93
N LEU A 128 14.32 -7.24 18.15
CA LEU A 128 14.78 -7.25 16.76
C LEU A 128 16.32 -7.24 16.61
N MET A 129 17.09 -6.91 17.66
CA MET A 129 18.57 -6.87 17.62
C MET A 129 19.22 -8.14 17.05
N THR A 130 18.58 -9.30 17.23
CA THR A 130 19.11 -10.61 16.81
C THR A 130 18.29 -11.26 15.71
N LYS A 131 17.34 -10.53 15.12
CA LYS A 131 16.35 -11.06 14.18
C LYS A 131 16.50 -10.41 12.82
N GLN A 132 16.57 -11.23 11.79
CA GLN A 132 16.41 -10.78 10.43
C GLN A 132 14.92 -10.70 10.11
N TYR A 133 14.37 -9.50 9.95
CA TYR A 133 12.93 -9.30 9.82
C TYR A 133 12.50 -8.77 8.45
N LEU A 134 11.28 -9.13 8.03
CA LEU A 134 10.60 -8.56 6.88
C LEU A 134 9.28 -7.92 7.30
N ILE A 135 9.13 -6.63 7.05
CA ILE A 135 7.86 -5.90 7.28
C ILE A 135 7.29 -5.51 5.94
N VAL A 136 6.09 -5.97 5.61
CA VAL A 136 5.37 -5.51 4.42
C VAL A 136 4.39 -4.42 4.84
N ILE A 137 4.42 -3.28 4.15
CA ILE A 137 3.45 -2.19 4.30
C ILE A 137 2.77 -2.02 2.94
N ASP A 138 1.56 -2.54 2.85
CA ASP A 138 0.79 -2.60 1.61
C ASP A 138 -0.12 -1.37 1.48
N ASP A 139 -0.20 -0.76 0.31
CA ASP A 139 -1.09 0.35 -0.02
C ASP A 139 -0.68 1.68 0.65
N VAL A 140 0.60 2.09 0.50
CA VAL A 140 1.14 3.31 1.12
C VAL A 140 0.76 4.58 0.36
N TRP A 141 0.29 5.60 1.09
CA TRP A 141 -0.20 6.88 0.58
C TRP A 141 0.58 8.11 1.03
N SER A 142 1.19 8.12 2.22
CA SER A 142 1.90 9.31 2.76
C SER A 142 3.32 9.00 3.21
N THR A 143 4.22 9.98 3.11
CA THR A 143 5.61 9.85 3.60
C THR A 143 5.67 9.77 5.12
N ASP A 144 4.61 10.18 5.82
CA ASP A 144 4.55 10.18 7.29
C ASP A 144 4.79 8.76 7.85
N VAL A 145 4.27 7.72 7.18
CA VAL A 145 4.51 6.33 7.57
C VAL A 145 5.99 5.98 7.49
N LEU A 146 6.73 6.53 6.52
CA LEU A 146 8.16 6.26 6.33
C LEU A 146 8.96 6.85 7.48
N ASP A 147 8.58 8.03 7.97
CA ASP A 147 9.22 8.67 9.12
C ASP A 147 9.02 7.85 10.40
N VAL A 148 7.78 7.37 10.64
CA VAL A 148 7.47 6.50 11.78
C VAL A 148 8.26 5.19 11.70
N ILE A 149 8.22 4.51 10.57
CA ILE A 149 8.88 3.20 10.39
C ILE A 149 10.39 3.33 10.56
N ARG A 150 10.99 4.40 10.03
CA ARG A 150 12.41 4.70 10.21
C ARG A 150 12.76 4.92 11.68
N GLU A 151 11.86 5.49 12.47
CA GLU A 151 12.08 5.78 13.89
C GLU A 151 12.03 4.51 14.76
N ILE A 152 11.12 3.58 14.46
CA ILE A 152 10.82 2.43 15.34
C ILE A 152 11.57 1.13 14.98
N LEU A 153 12.24 1.07 13.84
CA LEU A 153 12.94 -0.12 13.38
C LEU A 153 14.46 0.01 13.54
N PRO A 154 15.14 -0.95 14.20
CA PRO A 154 16.59 -0.95 14.32
C PRO A 154 17.26 -1.45 13.04
N ASP A 155 18.27 -0.72 12.57
CA ASP A 155 19.20 -1.21 11.56
C ASP A 155 20.36 -1.98 12.20
N ASN A 156 20.29 -3.32 12.13
CA ASN A 156 21.31 -4.21 12.66
C ASN A 156 22.32 -4.71 11.62
N GLN A 157 22.30 -4.13 10.41
CA GLN A 157 23.13 -4.56 9.27
C GLN A 157 23.06 -6.06 8.98
N ASN A 158 21.89 -6.66 9.24
CA ASN A 158 21.67 -8.11 9.14
C ASN A 158 20.77 -8.49 7.96
N GLY A 159 20.57 -7.58 7.00
CA GLY A 159 19.74 -7.83 5.82
C GLY A 159 18.24 -7.75 6.08
N SER A 160 17.79 -7.10 7.17
CA SER A 160 16.37 -6.84 7.40
C SER A 160 15.79 -5.90 6.33
N ARG A 161 14.49 -6.04 6.04
CA ARG A 161 13.81 -5.36 4.94
C ARG A 161 12.45 -4.81 5.33
N VAL A 162 12.12 -3.69 4.72
CA VAL A 162 10.73 -3.22 4.59
C VAL A 162 10.33 -3.36 3.12
N LEU A 163 9.19 -3.97 2.83
CA LEU A 163 8.61 -4.02 1.49
C LEU A 163 7.38 -3.12 1.47
N ILE A 164 7.31 -2.20 0.51
CA ILE A 164 6.20 -1.27 0.38
C ILE A 164 5.54 -1.45 -0.99
N THR A 165 4.22 -1.54 -1.03
CA THR A 165 3.47 -1.28 -2.27
C THR A 165 3.02 0.17 -2.24
N LEU A 166 3.49 0.95 -3.22
CA LEU A 166 3.23 2.37 -3.24
C LEU A 166 2.01 2.65 -4.11
N THR A 167 0.98 3.20 -3.49
CA THR A 167 -0.19 3.64 -4.25
C THR A 167 0.08 5.03 -4.79
N GLN A 168 0.55 5.98 -3.96
CA GLN A 168 0.91 7.33 -4.38
C GLN A 168 2.24 7.43 -5.14
N ILE A 169 2.21 7.29 -6.46
CA ILE A 169 3.39 7.41 -7.33
C ILE A 169 4.12 8.75 -7.14
N GLU A 170 3.42 9.85 -6.93
CA GLU A 170 4.02 11.18 -6.72
C GLU A 170 4.97 11.21 -5.50
N MET A 171 4.79 10.31 -4.53
CA MET A 171 5.69 10.18 -3.39
C MET A 171 7.14 9.98 -3.82
N VAL A 172 7.41 9.37 -4.98
CA VAL A 172 8.78 9.19 -5.47
C VAL A 172 9.51 10.52 -5.68
N THR A 173 8.80 11.64 -5.87
CA THR A 173 9.40 12.98 -5.99
C THR A 173 10.01 13.48 -4.67
N SER A 174 9.61 12.90 -3.54
CA SER A 174 10.23 13.14 -2.23
C SER A 174 11.56 12.39 -2.06
N PHE A 175 11.91 11.50 -2.99
CA PHE A 175 13.15 10.73 -2.96
C PHE A 175 14.25 11.38 -3.81
N GLN A 176 15.49 10.98 -3.51
CA GLN A 176 16.70 11.47 -4.14
C GLN A 176 17.56 10.31 -4.64
N PHE A 177 18.21 10.46 -5.79
CA PHE A 177 19.28 9.56 -6.19
C PHE A 177 20.46 9.63 -5.21
N GLU A 178 21.35 8.62 -5.25
CA GLU A 178 22.52 8.56 -4.37
C GLU A 178 23.47 9.77 -4.53
N ASN A 179 23.42 10.48 -5.67
CA ASN A 179 24.17 11.71 -5.93
C ASN A 179 23.52 12.98 -5.33
N GLY A 180 22.35 12.86 -4.69
CA GLY A 180 21.59 13.95 -4.09
C GLY A 180 20.63 14.68 -5.04
N GLU A 181 20.53 14.25 -6.31
CA GLU A 181 19.56 14.81 -7.24
C GLU A 181 18.15 14.28 -6.93
N ASN A 182 17.16 15.17 -6.88
CA ASN A 182 15.76 14.76 -6.70
C ASN A 182 15.29 13.92 -7.89
N ILE A 183 14.46 12.91 -7.62
CA ILE A 183 13.81 12.15 -8.69
C ILE A 183 12.82 13.06 -9.41
N ARG A 184 12.88 13.03 -10.73
CA ARG A 184 11.87 13.63 -11.59
C ARG A 184 11.09 12.54 -12.31
N LEU A 185 9.79 12.74 -12.49
CA LEU A 185 8.85 11.74 -13.00
C LEU A 185 9.11 11.39 -14.49
N ASP A 186 9.69 12.34 -15.23
CA ASP A 186 10.13 12.22 -16.63
C ASP A 186 11.36 11.31 -16.80
N PHE A 187 12.14 11.09 -15.73
CA PHE A 187 13.43 10.39 -15.79
C PHE A 187 13.43 8.98 -15.21
N VAL A 188 12.30 8.44 -14.74
CA VAL A 188 12.27 7.07 -14.22
C VAL A 188 12.36 6.08 -15.39
N PRO A 189 13.49 5.37 -15.58
CA PRO A 189 13.65 4.49 -16.73
C PRO A 189 12.57 3.41 -16.73
N THR A 190 12.02 3.18 -17.92
CA THR A 190 11.03 2.14 -18.20
C THR A 190 11.60 0.77 -17.86
N GLY A 191 11.10 0.19 -16.76
CA GLY A 191 11.50 -1.13 -16.26
C GLY A 191 12.88 -1.16 -15.61
N GLY A 192 12.96 -1.50 -14.32
CA GLY A 192 14.25 -1.69 -13.67
C GLY A 192 14.25 -1.56 -12.15
N ARG A 193 15.46 -1.65 -11.60
CA ARG A 193 15.78 -1.41 -10.19
C ARG A 193 16.36 -0.01 -10.08
N LEU A 194 15.82 0.83 -9.21
CA LEU A 194 16.35 2.17 -8.93
C LEU A 194 16.80 2.26 -7.48
N ARG A 195 17.99 2.81 -7.28
CA ARG A 195 18.54 3.09 -5.96
C ARG A 195 18.34 4.56 -5.65
N VAL A 196 17.60 4.81 -4.59
CA VAL A 196 17.20 6.14 -4.18
C VAL A 196 17.27 6.23 -2.67
N THR A 197 17.08 7.43 -2.14
CA THR A 197 17.10 7.70 -0.72
C THR A 197 15.93 8.59 -0.34
N TYR A 198 15.35 8.34 0.82
CA TYR A 198 14.40 9.23 1.48
C TYR A 198 15.05 9.75 2.75
N GLN A 199 15.36 11.06 2.78
CA GLN A 199 16.10 11.68 3.90
C GLN A 199 17.39 10.88 4.27
N GLY A 200 18.09 10.32 3.27
CA GLY A 200 19.30 9.49 3.46
C GLY A 200 19.05 8.01 3.85
N TRP A 201 17.81 7.57 4.08
CA TRP A 201 17.48 6.16 4.27
C TRP A 201 17.42 5.48 2.89
N PRO A 202 18.07 4.32 2.67
CA PRO A 202 18.17 3.66 1.36
C PRO A 202 16.86 2.97 0.91
N PHE A 203 16.47 3.25 -0.32
CA PHE A 203 15.30 2.70 -0.99
C PHE A 203 15.70 2.03 -2.32
N LEU A 204 15.05 0.92 -2.61
CA LEU A 204 15.19 0.12 -3.82
C LEU A 204 13.83 0.05 -4.51
N ILE A 205 13.62 0.86 -5.52
CA ILE A 205 12.37 0.84 -6.29
C ILE A 205 12.47 -0.25 -7.36
N LEU A 206 11.51 -1.15 -7.35
CA LEU A 206 11.24 -2.10 -8.42
C LEU A 206 10.03 -1.59 -9.21
N TYR A 207 10.31 -0.98 -10.36
CA TYR A 207 9.26 -0.44 -11.22
C TYR A 207 8.87 -1.44 -12.31
N HIS A 208 7.60 -1.82 -12.31
CA HIS A 208 6.95 -2.64 -13.32
C HIS A 208 6.19 -1.72 -14.27
N GLY A 209 6.85 -1.25 -15.33
CA GLY A 209 6.20 -0.31 -16.24
C GLY A 209 6.77 -0.34 -17.64
N SER A 210 5.91 -0.07 -18.62
CA SER A 210 6.29 0.12 -20.02
C SER A 210 6.35 1.60 -20.44
N ILE A 211 5.86 2.49 -19.58
CA ILE A 211 5.81 3.95 -19.78
C ILE A 211 6.54 4.68 -18.64
N SER A 212 6.86 5.97 -18.79
CA SER A 212 7.46 6.75 -17.69
C SER A 212 6.46 6.93 -16.53
N LEU A 213 6.92 7.35 -15.35
CA LEU A 213 5.99 7.66 -14.25
C LEU A 213 5.15 8.90 -14.54
N GLU A 214 5.71 9.87 -15.27
CA GLU A 214 4.97 11.04 -15.75
C GLU A 214 3.85 10.64 -16.71
N GLU A 215 4.17 9.82 -17.73
CA GLU A 215 3.18 9.30 -18.68
C GLU A 215 2.08 8.50 -17.96
N ASN A 216 2.44 7.69 -16.96
CA ASN A 216 1.46 6.97 -16.14
C ASN A 216 0.52 7.93 -15.38
N ILE A 217 1.07 8.97 -14.75
CA ILE A 217 0.26 9.98 -14.05
C ILE A 217 -0.66 10.72 -15.02
N GLU A 218 -0.16 11.11 -16.20
CA GLU A 218 -0.97 11.77 -17.23
C GLU A 218 -2.09 10.85 -17.75
N GLU A 219 -1.81 9.57 -18.03
CA GLU A 219 -2.82 8.60 -18.44
C GLU A 219 -3.90 8.42 -17.37
N VAL A 220 -3.52 8.34 -16.09
CA VAL A 220 -4.47 8.26 -14.97
C VAL A 220 -5.33 9.53 -14.88
N LEU A 221 -4.73 10.72 -15.05
CA LEU A 221 -5.44 12.01 -15.00
C LEU A 221 -6.40 12.23 -16.18
N ASP A 222 -6.09 11.67 -17.35
CA ASP A 222 -6.92 11.76 -18.55
C ASP A 222 -7.94 10.62 -18.71
N THR A 223 -7.84 9.60 -17.84
CA THR A 223 -8.82 8.53 -17.74
C THR A 223 -10.08 9.06 -17.07
N PRO A 224 -11.25 9.04 -17.76
CA PRO A 224 -12.51 9.40 -17.14
C PRO A 224 -12.76 8.53 -15.90
N VAL A 225 -13.08 9.21 -14.82
CA VAL A 225 -13.59 8.69 -13.55
C VAL A 225 -14.46 7.45 -13.69
N GLY A 226 -15.44 7.51 -14.59
CA GLY A 226 -16.40 6.41 -14.78
C GLY A 226 -15.75 5.13 -15.30
N ILE A 227 -14.68 5.24 -16.09
CA ILE A 227 -13.90 4.10 -16.58
C ILE A 227 -13.13 3.46 -15.43
N LEU A 228 -12.56 4.26 -14.53
CA LEU A 228 -11.93 3.73 -13.31
C LEU A 228 -12.96 2.97 -12.46
N TRP A 229 -14.20 3.46 -12.35
CA TRP A 229 -15.23 2.78 -11.57
C TRP A 229 -15.67 1.44 -12.18
N ILE A 230 -15.69 1.35 -13.50
CA ILE A 230 -15.94 0.10 -14.21
C ILE A 230 -14.77 -0.88 -13.97
N ALA A 231 -13.53 -0.42 -14.09
CA ALA A 231 -12.34 -1.25 -13.91
C ALA A 231 -12.25 -1.83 -12.48
N GLU A 232 -12.59 -1.03 -11.47
CA GLU A 232 -12.65 -1.45 -10.06
C GLU A 232 -13.90 -2.29 -9.72
N GLY A 233 -14.81 -2.49 -10.68
CA GLY A 233 -16.01 -3.31 -10.50
C GLY A 233 -17.14 -2.63 -9.71
N PHE A 234 -17.10 -1.31 -9.52
CA PHE A 234 -18.19 -0.55 -8.87
C PHE A 234 -19.43 -0.43 -9.77
N ILE A 235 -19.22 -0.50 -11.09
CA ILE A 235 -20.29 -0.44 -12.08
C ILE A 235 -20.58 -1.86 -12.56
N LEU A 236 -21.55 -2.51 -11.91
CA LEU A 236 -21.88 -3.93 -12.09
C LEU A 236 -22.24 -4.31 -13.53
N ASP A 237 -22.83 -3.38 -14.29
CA ASP A 237 -23.22 -3.57 -15.68
C ASP A 237 -22.12 -3.15 -16.68
N ASN A 238 -20.96 -2.70 -16.18
CA ASN A 238 -19.84 -2.16 -16.95
C ASN A 238 -20.25 -1.02 -17.93
N SER A 239 -21.31 -0.29 -17.62
CA SER A 239 -21.87 0.78 -18.47
C SER A 239 -21.29 2.15 -18.11
N GLU A 240 -20.61 2.78 -19.06
CA GLU A 240 -20.11 4.16 -18.90
C GLU A 240 -21.23 5.14 -18.60
N ALA A 241 -22.42 4.97 -19.20
CA ALA A 241 -23.58 5.81 -18.93
C ALA A 241 -24.09 5.67 -17.48
N THR A 242 -23.98 4.46 -16.91
CA THR A 242 -24.33 4.21 -15.51
C THR A 242 -23.34 4.93 -14.59
N ALA A 243 -22.04 4.85 -14.90
CA ALA A 243 -20.98 5.54 -14.17
C ALA A 243 -21.13 7.07 -14.23
N GLU A 244 -21.40 7.62 -15.42
CA GLU A 244 -21.64 9.05 -15.61
C GLU A 244 -22.86 9.54 -14.83
N ASN A 245 -23.97 8.80 -14.84
CA ASN A 245 -25.17 9.14 -14.08
C ASN A 245 -24.89 9.18 -12.56
N TYR A 246 -24.15 8.20 -12.03
CA TYR A 246 -23.74 8.22 -10.63
C TYR A 246 -22.87 9.43 -10.30
N LEU A 247 -21.91 9.77 -11.15
CA LEU A 247 -21.07 10.94 -10.96
C LEU A 247 -21.87 12.25 -11.00
N GLU A 248 -22.86 12.36 -11.90
CA GLU A 248 -23.78 13.50 -11.93
C GLU A 248 -24.65 13.60 -10.68
N GLN A 249 -25.13 12.49 -10.15
CA GLN A 249 -25.89 12.47 -8.89
C GLN A 249 -25.04 13.00 -7.73
N LEU A 250 -23.76 12.65 -7.68
CA LEU A 250 -22.84 13.11 -6.64
C LEU A 250 -22.51 14.60 -6.76
N ILE A 251 -22.44 15.11 -7.98
CA ILE A 251 -22.30 16.55 -8.26
C ILE A 251 -23.57 17.30 -7.86
N ASN A 252 -24.73 16.80 -8.26
CA ASN A 252 -26.03 17.40 -7.95
C ASN A 252 -26.34 17.35 -6.45
N GLY A 253 -25.90 16.29 -5.76
CA GLY A 253 -25.93 16.16 -4.31
C GLY A 253 -24.95 17.08 -3.59
N GLY A 254 -24.07 17.77 -4.32
CA GLY A 254 -23.14 18.75 -3.77
C GLY A 254 -21.98 18.15 -2.98
N PHE A 255 -21.70 16.87 -3.18
CA PHE A 255 -20.56 16.15 -2.62
C PHE A 255 -19.30 16.33 -3.48
N VAL A 256 -19.50 16.34 -4.79
CA VAL A 256 -18.46 16.45 -5.82
C VAL A 256 -18.69 17.71 -6.66
N GLU A 257 -17.63 18.24 -7.25
CA GLU A 257 -17.60 19.39 -8.14
C GLU A 257 -16.81 19.03 -9.40
N ALA A 258 -17.40 19.18 -10.58
CA ALA A 258 -16.67 18.91 -11.82
C ALA A 258 -15.57 19.97 -12.04
N LYS A 259 -14.36 19.53 -12.39
CA LYS A 259 -13.20 20.40 -12.61
C LYS A 259 -12.86 20.53 -14.08
N LYS A 260 -12.80 19.40 -14.80
CA LYS A 260 -12.62 19.38 -16.26
C LYS A 260 -13.70 18.52 -16.91
N ARG A 261 -14.16 18.96 -18.08
CA ARG A 261 -15.04 18.19 -18.97
C ARG A 261 -14.36 18.02 -20.32
N LYS A 262 -14.51 16.85 -20.93
CA LYS A 262 -14.10 16.60 -22.33
C LYS A 262 -15.01 17.39 -23.27
N ALA A 263 -14.59 17.52 -24.53
CA ALA A 263 -15.37 18.23 -25.57
C ALA A 263 -16.79 17.66 -25.76
N ALA A 264 -17.01 16.39 -25.44
CA ALA A 264 -18.30 15.70 -25.49
C ALA A 264 -19.20 15.97 -24.26
N GLY A 265 -18.74 16.72 -23.25
CA GLY A 265 -19.49 17.03 -22.03
C GLY A 265 -19.23 16.08 -20.86
N THR A 266 -18.67 14.89 -21.12
CA THR A 266 -18.24 13.92 -20.10
C THR A 266 -17.27 14.55 -19.12
N ILE A 267 -17.47 14.29 -17.83
CA ILE A 267 -16.60 14.78 -16.75
C ILE A 267 -15.27 14.01 -16.83
N ASN A 268 -14.18 14.74 -17.06
CA ASN A 268 -12.83 14.18 -17.11
C ASN A 268 -12.25 14.08 -15.70
N THR A 269 -12.33 15.19 -14.97
CA THR A 269 -11.87 15.28 -13.57
C THR A 269 -12.89 16.05 -12.74
N CYS A 270 -12.95 15.74 -11.45
CA CYS A 270 -13.80 16.39 -10.46
C CYS A 270 -13.02 16.66 -9.17
N SER A 271 -13.69 17.21 -8.16
CA SER A 271 -13.19 17.49 -6.81
C SER A 271 -14.24 17.26 -5.74
N ILE A 272 -13.86 16.69 -4.61
CA ILE A 272 -14.67 16.63 -3.40
C ILE A 272 -14.71 18.05 -2.85
N ARG A 273 -15.90 18.52 -2.48
CA ARG A 273 -16.03 19.84 -1.87
C ARG A 273 -15.47 19.81 -0.46
N SER A 274 -14.78 20.87 -0.03
CA SER A 274 -14.03 20.89 1.23
C SER A 274 -14.89 20.55 2.47
N ARG A 275 -16.16 20.95 2.45
CA ARG A 275 -17.15 20.64 3.51
C ARG A 275 -17.49 19.15 3.66
N CYS A 276 -17.23 18.35 2.63
CA CYS A 276 -17.47 16.91 2.61
C CYS A 276 -16.25 16.10 3.05
N HIS A 277 -15.05 16.70 3.16
CA HIS A 277 -13.84 16.01 3.62
C HIS A 277 -14.01 15.34 4.98
N PRO A 278 -14.54 15.98 6.03
CA PRO A 278 -14.59 15.34 7.35
C PRO A 278 -15.46 14.07 7.35
N VAL A 279 -16.52 14.05 6.54
CA VAL A 279 -17.45 12.92 6.42
C VAL A 279 -16.89 11.83 5.51
N LEU A 280 -16.27 12.21 4.40
CA LEU A 280 -15.67 11.25 3.47
C LEU A 280 -14.37 10.66 3.97
N MET A 281 -13.69 11.35 4.87
CA MET A 281 -12.61 10.76 5.65
C MET A 281 -13.22 9.82 6.68
N SER A 282 -14.21 10.20 7.50
CA SER A 282 -14.69 9.31 8.58
C SER A 282 -15.53 8.09 8.16
N VAL A 283 -16.24 8.11 7.03
CA VAL A 283 -17.11 7.00 6.57
C VAL A 283 -16.33 5.73 6.23
N PRO A 284 -15.20 5.77 5.49
CA PRO A 284 -14.32 4.62 5.28
C PRO A 284 -13.91 3.86 6.54
N TYR A 285 -13.88 4.53 7.70
CA TYR A 285 -13.45 3.97 8.99
C TYR A 285 -14.53 3.06 9.59
N MET A 286 -15.78 3.19 9.14
CA MET A 286 -16.91 2.41 9.63
C MET A 286 -17.21 1.19 8.76
N VAL A 287 -16.61 1.07 7.57
CA VAL A 287 -16.98 0.09 6.53
C VAL A 287 -15.80 -0.48 5.71
N GLU A 288 -14.57 -0.46 6.23
CA GLU A 288 -13.37 -1.05 5.59
C GLU A 288 -13.15 -0.57 4.13
N PHE A 289 -13.03 0.74 3.92
CA PHE A 289 -13.01 1.33 2.57
C PHE A 289 -11.65 1.93 2.16
N ILE A 290 -11.28 1.80 0.87
CA ILE A 290 -10.03 2.34 0.27
C ILE A 290 -10.23 3.80 -0.15
N SER A 291 -9.66 4.77 0.56
CA SER A 291 -9.58 6.17 0.12
C SER A 291 -8.37 6.40 -0.78
N SER A 292 -8.54 7.05 -1.93
CA SER A 292 -7.43 7.51 -2.78
C SER A 292 -7.16 9.01 -2.64
N PRO A 293 -6.20 9.45 -1.80
CA PRO A 293 -5.82 10.86 -1.67
C PRO A 293 -4.94 11.41 -2.80
N PHE A 294 -4.86 10.75 -3.96
CA PHE A 294 -4.13 11.31 -5.08
C PHE A 294 -4.76 12.61 -5.57
N MET A 295 -3.87 13.56 -5.87
CA MET A 295 -4.10 14.78 -6.64
C MET A 295 -4.53 16.00 -5.85
N ASP A 296 -3.80 17.09 -6.13
CA ASP A 296 -4.07 18.52 -5.91
C ASP A 296 -5.32 18.83 -5.07
N PRO A 297 -5.23 19.61 -3.97
CA PRO A 297 -6.39 19.99 -3.15
C PRO A 297 -7.56 20.64 -3.93
N GLU A 298 -7.37 20.99 -5.20
CA GLU A 298 -8.43 21.44 -6.10
C GLU A 298 -9.06 20.37 -7.02
N VAL A 299 -8.60 19.13 -7.14
CA VAL A 299 -9.11 18.13 -8.11
C VAL A 299 -9.19 16.70 -7.55
N PHE A 300 -10.17 16.40 -6.70
CA PHE A 300 -10.54 15.03 -6.29
C PHE A 300 -11.56 14.28 -7.19
N VAL A 301 -11.17 13.10 -7.67
CA VAL A 301 -12.16 12.07 -8.03
C VAL A 301 -11.81 10.80 -7.29
N VAL A 302 -12.64 10.29 -6.36
CA VAL A 302 -13.73 9.35 -6.60
C VAL A 302 -14.52 9.18 -5.29
N LEU A 303 -15.86 9.11 -5.39
CA LEU A 303 -16.70 8.62 -4.29
C LEU A 303 -16.89 7.12 -4.37
N LEU A 304 -16.74 6.51 -3.21
CA LEU A 304 -16.56 5.10 -2.92
C LEU A 304 -17.87 4.52 -2.36
N PHE A 305 -18.48 3.58 -3.07
CA PHE A 305 -19.58 2.78 -2.53
C PHE A 305 -19.49 1.33 -3.03
N ARG A 306 -19.40 0.39 -2.09
CA ARG A 306 -19.60 -1.05 -2.26
C ARG A 306 -20.68 -1.35 -1.24
N ASN A 307 -21.85 -1.75 -1.72
CA ASN A 307 -22.90 -2.24 -0.82
C ASN A 307 -22.34 -3.43 -0.02
N PRO A 308 -22.60 -3.51 1.30
CA PRO A 308 -22.38 -4.76 2.00
C PRO A 308 -23.30 -5.84 1.39
N PRO A 309 -22.88 -7.12 1.34
CA PRO A 309 -23.80 -8.19 0.99
C PRO A 309 -24.96 -8.21 2.00
N LEU A 310 -26.16 -8.52 1.48
CA LEU A 310 -27.41 -8.66 2.22
C LEU A 310 -27.29 -9.67 3.38
#